data_AF-A0A444IHS2-F1
#
_entry.id   AF-A0A444IHS2-F1
#
_cell.length_a   1.000
_cell.length_b   1.000
_cell.length_c   1.000
_cell.angle_alpha   90.00
_cell.angle_beta   90.00
_cell.angle_gamma   90.00
#
_symmetry.space_group_name_H-M   'P 1'
#
loop_
_entity.id
_entity.type
_entity.pdbx_description
1 polymer ?
#
loop_
_entity_poly.entity_id
_entity_poly.type
_entity_poly.pdbx_seq_one_letter_code
_entity_poly.pdbx_strand_id
1 'polypeptide(L)'
;MTVDAFQLYGTRLVETPPIRLRAGKLEADLANGNLRTIRYDGTEVLRAISYLVRDRDWGTYSPEITDLRIEQSDDRFEVAYLARCEGPDDTRLVIDVRISATADRLDFEAEAIASTGFETNRCGFCILHPIVGLAGSPATVEHVDGEVVATRFPDLIEPWQPFKDMRAITHLVMPDVQAECRMEGDTFEMEDQRNWSDASYKTYVRPLALPWPYQIAANQPVRQKTSLVIRDISGAPRHPPAGVSVSAIKLELGARTGTMPNIGVIITPEEADATLSAKSVLTEIAPQELLFHFDPSAGHGVDALRRFAAIATAHRGCSTLEIALPCKSVPASETAEIARQLQLAEFKPDAIMISPSVDRQSTPPGSTWPDCPPLDEVYTAARAAFPGIRIGGGMLSYFTELNRKRVPDGQLDFVSHCTNPIVHAADDLSVMQTLEALPFVTRSVRAIYGDKPYRIGPSTIPMRQNPYGSRTMDNPSGSRIPMANRDPRHNGRFAEAFAFGYAIRVLDADLECLTLSALTGPFGLIAGPAEPTEQGGRRSLFNTMRTLSALTGASWQECVSSSPSEVLSFVARDTTGARLYVVNLTSKERKVDCSACGPTGKDSSGDLLLAPLAVAVLPLQRDVLAD
;
A
#
# COMPACT_ATOMS: atom_id res chain seq x y z
N MET A 1 -5.09 -9.77 -29.40
CA MET A 1 -3.62 -9.77 -29.29
C MET A 1 -3.26 -9.88 -27.82
N THR A 2 -2.49 -10.87 -27.40
CA THR A 2 -2.01 -10.99 -26.03
C THR A 2 -0.89 -9.96 -25.81
N VAL A 3 -1.11 -9.01 -24.90
CA VAL A 3 -0.09 -8.01 -24.52
C VAL A 3 1.08 -8.72 -23.83
N ASP A 4 2.32 -8.37 -24.14
CA ASP A 4 3.52 -8.93 -23.47
C ASP A 4 3.44 -8.63 -21.96
N ALA A 5 3.58 -9.66 -21.12
CA ALA A 5 3.59 -9.52 -19.67
C ALA A 5 4.64 -8.51 -19.19
N PHE A 6 5.77 -8.40 -19.91
CA PHE A 6 6.78 -7.40 -19.61
C PHE A 6 6.26 -5.97 -19.74
N GLN A 7 5.42 -5.68 -20.75
CA GLN A 7 4.85 -4.33 -20.92
C GLN A 7 3.88 -3.99 -19.78
N LEU A 8 3.19 -4.98 -19.23
CA LEU A 8 2.26 -4.77 -18.12
C LEU A 8 2.99 -4.65 -16.78
N TYR A 9 3.94 -5.55 -16.51
CA TYR A 9 4.50 -5.76 -15.16
C TYR A 9 6.01 -5.55 -15.06
N GLY A 10 6.70 -5.19 -16.15
CA GLY A 10 8.16 -5.05 -16.19
C GLY A 10 8.93 -6.34 -15.91
N THR A 11 8.25 -7.49 -15.92
CA THR A 11 8.81 -8.83 -15.82
C THR A 11 8.01 -9.80 -16.67
N ARG A 12 8.68 -10.85 -17.18
CA ARG A 12 8.02 -11.97 -17.86
C ARG A 12 7.62 -13.08 -16.90
N LEU A 13 7.96 -12.96 -15.62
CA LEU A 13 7.44 -13.85 -14.58
C LEU A 13 5.93 -13.61 -14.46
N VAL A 14 5.14 -14.62 -14.78
CA VAL A 14 3.69 -14.59 -14.69
C VAL A 14 3.27 -15.29 -13.41
N GLU A 15 2.37 -14.68 -12.63
CA GLU A 15 1.79 -15.33 -11.46
C GLU A 15 0.87 -16.47 -11.89
N THR A 16 0.91 -17.59 -11.17
CA THR A 16 -0.02 -18.70 -11.40
C THR A 16 -1.46 -18.20 -11.16
N PRO A 17 -2.37 -18.29 -12.14
CA PRO A 17 -3.75 -17.89 -11.94
C PRO A 17 -4.41 -18.69 -10.82
N PRO A 18 -5.25 -18.05 -9.99
CA PRO A 18 -5.98 -18.78 -8.95
C PRO A 18 -6.98 -19.78 -9.55
N ILE A 19 -7.28 -20.81 -8.78
CA ILE A 19 -8.37 -21.76 -9.08
C ILE A 19 -9.64 -21.27 -8.37
N ARG A 20 -10.67 -20.92 -9.14
CA ARG A 20 -11.97 -20.51 -8.59
C ARG A 20 -12.73 -21.72 -8.05
N LEU A 21 -13.00 -21.73 -6.76
CA LEU A 21 -13.82 -22.69 -6.04
C LEU A 21 -15.22 -22.10 -5.80
N ARG A 22 -16.25 -22.95 -5.83
CA ARG A 22 -17.67 -22.57 -5.67
C ARG A 22 -18.41 -23.64 -4.88
N ALA A 23 -19.23 -23.19 -3.94
CA ALA A 23 -20.23 -23.97 -3.23
C ALA A 23 -21.50 -23.11 -3.11
N GLY A 24 -22.48 -23.33 -3.98
CA GLY A 24 -23.69 -22.48 -4.09
C GLY A 24 -23.34 -21.02 -4.37
N LYS A 25 -23.75 -20.13 -3.46
CA LYS A 25 -23.47 -18.67 -3.50
C LYS A 25 -22.06 -18.32 -3.02
N LEU A 26 -21.38 -19.23 -2.33
CA LEU A 26 -20.05 -19.02 -1.78
C LEU A 26 -18.98 -19.31 -2.85
N GLU A 27 -18.04 -18.40 -3.01
CA GLU A 27 -16.92 -18.50 -3.94
C GLU A 27 -15.60 -18.12 -3.25
N ALA A 28 -14.50 -18.75 -3.65
CA ALA A 28 -13.16 -18.38 -3.23
C ALA A 28 -12.13 -18.66 -4.33
N ASP A 29 -11.04 -17.91 -4.36
CA ASP A 29 -9.88 -18.14 -5.23
C ASP A 29 -8.78 -18.86 -4.46
N LEU A 30 -8.44 -20.10 -4.84
CA LEU A 30 -7.30 -20.83 -4.29
C LEU A 30 -6.01 -20.43 -5.02
N ALA A 31 -5.04 -19.90 -4.29
CA ALA A 31 -3.72 -19.52 -4.80
C ALA A 31 -2.62 -19.83 -3.78
N ASN A 32 -1.63 -20.62 -4.18
CA ASN A 32 -0.49 -21.01 -3.33
C ASN A 32 -0.92 -21.55 -1.96
N GLY A 33 -1.96 -22.40 -1.94
CA GLY A 33 -2.52 -23.01 -0.72
C GLY A 33 -3.43 -22.08 0.09
N ASN A 34 -3.49 -20.79 -0.24
CA ASN A 34 -4.32 -19.83 0.48
C ASN A 34 -5.62 -19.53 -0.27
N LEU A 35 -6.63 -19.05 0.45
CA LEU A 35 -7.88 -18.57 -0.14
C LEU A 35 -7.86 -17.04 -0.24
N ARG A 36 -8.33 -16.51 -1.37
CA ARG A 36 -8.46 -15.07 -1.63
C ARG A 36 -9.82 -14.77 -2.22
N THR A 37 -10.21 -13.49 -2.20
CA THR A 37 -11.42 -13.01 -2.88
C THR A 37 -12.66 -13.82 -2.47
N ILE A 38 -12.84 -14.07 -1.17
CA ILE A 38 -13.89 -14.94 -0.66
C ILE A 38 -15.19 -14.15 -0.69
N ARG A 39 -16.15 -14.61 -1.49
CA ARG A 39 -17.40 -13.90 -1.79
C ARG A 39 -18.62 -14.74 -1.47
N TYR A 40 -19.67 -14.06 -1.05
CA TYR A 40 -21.01 -14.63 -0.95
C TYR A 40 -21.94 -13.79 -1.85
N ASP A 41 -22.56 -14.44 -2.83
CA ASP A 41 -23.48 -13.80 -3.78
C ASP A 41 -22.83 -12.58 -4.49
N GLY A 42 -21.56 -12.74 -4.89
CA GLY A 42 -20.77 -11.70 -5.56
C GLY A 42 -20.18 -10.63 -4.65
N THR A 43 -20.58 -10.54 -3.37
CA THR A 43 -20.04 -9.56 -2.42
C THR A 43 -18.87 -10.13 -1.63
N GLU A 44 -17.79 -9.37 -1.50
CA GLU A 44 -16.60 -9.77 -0.74
C GLU A 44 -16.92 -9.86 0.76
N VAL A 45 -16.73 -11.05 1.34
CA VAL A 45 -16.91 -11.32 2.77
C VAL A 45 -15.57 -11.26 3.48
N LEU A 46 -14.59 -11.98 2.94
CA LEU A 46 -13.21 -11.97 3.41
C LEU A 46 -12.29 -11.73 2.22
N ARG A 47 -11.26 -10.89 2.42
CA ARG A 47 -10.23 -10.62 1.42
C ARG A 47 -9.34 -11.85 1.23
N ALA A 48 -8.95 -12.51 2.31
CA ALA A 48 -8.13 -13.72 2.27
C ALA A 48 -8.19 -14.53 3.58
N ILE A 49 -7.90 -15.83 3.47
CA ILE A 49 -7.54 -16.71 4.60
C ILE A 49 -6.24 -17.43 4.20
N SER A 50 -5.19 -17.25 4.99
CA SER A 50 -3.87 -17.81 4.72
C SER A 50 -3.28 -18.49 5.95
N TYR A 51 -2.58 -19.60 5.77
CA TYR A 51 -1.78 -20.22 6.84
C TYR A 51 -0.31 -19.86 6.61
N LEU A 52 0.23 -18.95 7.43
CA LEU A 52 1.54 -18.35 7.19
C LEU A 52 2.60 -18.88 8.15
N VAL A 53 3.82 -19.06 7.61
CA VAL A 53 5.03 -19.33 8.39
C VAL A 53 6.01 -18.18 8.21
N ARG A 54 6.46 -17.57 9.30
CA ARG A 54 7.37 -16.42 9.30
C ARG A 54 8.67 -16.74 10.06
N ASP A 55 9.81 -16.39 9.47
CA ASP A 55 11.11 -16.50 10.12
C ASP A 55 11.32 -15.40 11.19
N ARG A 56 12.50 -15.40 11.82
CA ARG A 56 12.90 -14.43 12.85
C ARG A 56 12.93 -12.97 12.38
N ASP A 57 13.12 -12.74 11.08
CA ASP A 57 13.18 -11.42 10.46
C ASP A 57 11.82 -11.04 9.82
N TRP A 58 10.75 -11.76 10.17
CA TRP A 58 9.41 -11.61 9.60
C TRP A 58 9.32 -11.90 8.09
N GLY A 59 10.33 -12.56 7.51
CA GLY A 59 10.27 -13.12 6.16
C GLY A 59 9.21 -14.21 6.08
N THR A 60 8.43 -14.25 4.99
CA THR A 60 7.41 -15.30 4.79
C THR A 60 8.02 -16.45 4.03
N TYR A 61 7.93 -17.67 4.56
CA TYR A 61 8.24 -18.85 3.76
C TYR A 61 7.24 -18.99 2.61
N SER A 62 7.73 -19.43 1.46
CA SER A 62 6.90 -19.85 0.32
C SER A 62 6.93 -21.38 0.27
N PRO A 63 6.05 -22.07 1.01
CA PRO A 63 6.13 -23.52 1.14
C PRO A 63 5.92 -24.22 -0.21
N GLU A 64 6.63 -25.32 -0.42
CA GLU A 64 6.34 -26.24 -1.51
C GLU A 64 5.02 -26.97 -1.20
N ILE A 65 4.08 -26.95 -2.15
CA ILE A 65 2.80 -27.65 -2.05
C ILE A 65 2.88 -28.96 -2.82
N THR A 66 2.63 -30.08 -2.12
CA THR A 66 2.57 -31.43 -2.69
C THR A 66 1.20 -32.06 -2.43
N ASP A 67 0.89 -33.11 -3.20
CA ASP A 67 -0.33 -33.91 -3.04
C ASP A 67 -1.64 -33.12 -3.08
N LEU A 68 -1.68 -32.02 -3.85
CA LEU A 68 -2.88 -31.19 -4.01
C LEU A 68 -4.01 -31.98 -4.67
N ARG A 69 -5.12 -32.11 -3.95
CA ARG A 69 -6.39 -32.69 -4.41
C ARG A 69 -7.49 -31.66 -4.27
N ILE A 70 -8.32 -31.55 -5.30
CA ILE A 70 -9.47 -30.65 -5.33
C ILE A 70 -10.67 -31.47 -5.81
N GLU A 71 -11.72 -31.52 -5.00
CA GLU A 71 -13.01 -32.12 -5.33
C GLU A 71 -14.07 -31.03 -5.26
N GLN A 72 -14.90 -30.89 -6.29
CA GLN A 72 -15.90 -29.83 -6.34
C GLN A 72 -17.19 -30.33 -7.00
N SER A 73 -18.31 -29.86 -6.47
CA SER A 73 -19.64 -29.95 -7.09
C SER A 73 -20.39 -28.63 -6.91
N ASP A 74 -21.67 -28.57 -7.27
CA ASP A 74 -22.42 -27.32 -7.30
C ASP A 74 -22.57 -26.66 -5.91
N ASP A 75 -22.68 -27.47 -4.85
CA ASP A 75 -23.01 -27.03 -3.49
C ASP A 75 -21.90 -27.24 -2.45
N ARG A 76 -20.76 -27.83 -2.86
CA ARG A 76 -19.61 -28.08 -1.99
C ARG A 76 -18.29 -28.14 -2.75
N PHE A 77 -17.20 -27.83 -2.05
CA PHE A 77 -15.84 -28.17 -2.49
C PHE A 77 -14.98 -28.65 -1.32
N GLU A 78 -13.97 -29.45 -1.64
CA GLU A 78 -12.94 -29.93 -0.72
C GLU A 78 -11.56 -29.79 -1.37
N VAL A 79 -10.58 -29.33 -0.61
CA VAL A 79 -9.18 -29.23 -1.00
C VAL A 79 -8.32 -29.86 0.08
N ALA A 80 -7.35 -30.67 -0.31
CA ALA A 80 -6.35 -31.22 0.61
C ALA A 80 -4.96 -31.15 -0.02
N TYR A 81 -3.95 -30.82 0.78
CA TYR A 81 -2.55 -30.81 0.34
C TYR A 81 -1.58 -30.86 1.52
N LEU A 82 -0.30 -31.12 1.23
CA LEU A 82 0.81 -30.96 2.17
C LEU A 82 1.64 -29.74 1.77
N ALA A 83 1.99 -28.88 2.73
CA ALA A 83 2.93 -27.78 2.56
C ALA A 83 4.22 -28.07 3.33
N ARG A 84 5.38 -27.73 2.74
CA ARG A 84 6.70 -27.96 3.34
C ARG A 84 7.51 -26.68 3.41
N CYS A 85 8.05 -26.37 4.59
CA CYS A 85 9.01 -25.30 4.81
C CYS A 85 10.36 -25.89 5.25
N GLU A 86 11.42 -25.46 4.57
CA GLU A 86 12.82 -25.73 4.94
C GLU A 86 13.37 -24.49 5.65
N GLY A 87 13.70 -24.64 6.93
CA GLY A 87 14.26 -23.57 7.76
C GLY A 87 15.79 -23.66 7.89
N PRO A 88 16.40 -22.74 8.66
CA PRO A 88 17.81 -22.82 9.03
C PRO A 88 18.16 -24.16 9.71
N ASP A 89 19.43 -24.54 9.67
CA ASP A 89 19.96 -25.74 10.33
C ASP A 89 19.25 -27.06 9.95
N ASP A 90 18.75 -27.15 8.71
CA ASP A 90 18.00 -28.30 8.18
C ASP A 90 16.73 -28.62 9.03
N THR A 91 16.13 -27.59 9.64
CA THR A 91 14.83 -27.71 10.30
C THR A 91 13.72 -27.82 9.27
N ARG A 92 12.76 -28.71 9.53
CA ARG A 92 11.68 -29.02 8.58
C ARG A 92 10.32 -28.92 9.23
N LEU A 93 9.41 -28.22 8.58
CA LEU A 93 8.02 -28.10 8.98
C LEU A 93 7.13 -28.66 7.86
N VAL A 94 6.26 -29.60 8.21
CA VAL A 94 5.23 -30.14 7.33
C VAL A 94 3.87 -29.68 7.85
N ILE A 95 3.01 -29.21 6.94
CA ILE A 95 1.67 -28.72 7.26
C ILE A 95 0.67 -29.54 6.44
N ASP A 96 -0.16 -30.34 7.10
CA ASP A 96 -1.31 -31.02 6.49
C ASP A 96 -2.50 -30.07 6.48
N VAL A 97 -3.05 -29.79 5.29
CA VAL A 97 -4.12 -28.82 5.10
C VAL A 97 -5.36 -29.48 4.54
N ARG A 98 -6.51 -29.10 5.10
CA ARG A 98 -7.84 -29.44 4.57
C ARG A 98 -8.72 -28.20 4.53
N ILE A 99 -9.35 -27.96 3.39
CA ILE A 99 -10.32 -26.91 3.19
C ILE A 99 -11.61 -27.56 2.73
N SER A 100 -12.73 -27.26 3.37
CA SER A 100 -14.04 -27.76 2.96
C SER A 100 -15.05 -26.62 3.00
N ALA A 101 -15.99 -26.60 2.06
CA ALA A 101 -17.04 -25.61 2.06
C ALA A 101 -18.37 -26.16 1.55
N THR A 102 -19.45 -25.66 2.12
CA THR A 102 -20.84 -25.79 1.68
C THR A 102 -21.38 -24.41 1.28
N ALA A 103 -22.65 -24.33 0.92
CA ALA A 103 -23.30 -23.08 0.52
C ALA A 103 -23.21 -21.95 1.57
N ASP A 104 -23.09 -22.28 2.85
CA ASP A 104 -23.16 -21.36 3.99
C ASP A 104 -21.97 -21.46 4.94
N ARG A 105 -20.99 -22.33 4.68
CA ARG A 105 -19.87 -22.57 5.58
C ARG A 105 -18.59 -22.85 4.81
N LEU A 106 -17.47 -22.35 5.31
CA LEU A 106 -16.13 -22.69 4.86
C LEU A 106 -15.24 -22.95 6.06
N ASP A 107 -14.66 -24.14 6.12
CA ASP A 107 -13.68 -24.56 7.11
C ASP A 107 -12.30 -24.69 6.46
N PHE A 108 -11.29 -24.07 7.05
CA PHE A 108 -9.88 -24.21 6.68
C PHE A 108 -9.11 -24.70 7.91
N GLU A 109 -8.64 -25.94 7.84
CA GLU A 109 -7.93 -26.66 8.88
C GLU A 109 -6.46 -26.87 8.49
N ALA A 110 -5.57 -26.76 9.47
CA ALA A 110 -4.15 -27.01 9.29
C ALA A 110 -3.55 -27.69 10.53
N GLU A 111 -2.70 -28.69 10.30
CA GLU A 111 -1.88 -29.34 11.31
C GLU A 111 -0.40 -29.21 10.93
N ALA A 112 0.36 -28.42 11.69
CA ALA A 112 1.79 -28.23 11.49
C ALA A 112 2.59 -29.13 12.44
N ILE A 113 3.58 -29.85 11.90
CA ILE A 113 4.49 -30.72 12.67
C ILE A 113 5.93 -30.54 12.20
N ALA A 114 6.86 -30.42 13.14
CA ALA A 114 8.29 -30.36 12.89
C ALA A 114 8.99 -31.58 13.48
N SER A 115 9.82 -32.29 12.71
CA SER A 115 10.51 -33.49 13.20
C SER A 115 11.72 -33.16 14.09
N THR A 116 12.36 -32.01 13.85
CA THR A 116 13.57 -31.55 14.54
C THR A 116 13.32 -30.34 15.46
N GLY A 117 12.09 -29.85 15.49
CA GLY A 117 11.74 -28.53 16.02
C GLY A 117 11.83 -27.45 14.94
N PHE A 118 11.23 -26.28 15.20
CA PHE A 118 11.19 -25.19 14.23
C PHE A 118 11.09 -23.82 14.91
N GLU A 119 12.05 -22.92 14.65
CA GLU A 119 12.02 -21.54 15.11
C GLU A 119 11.13 -20.68 14.22
N THR A 120 10.23 -19.89 14.80
CA THR A 120 9.35 -19.02 14.01
C THR A 120 8.84 -17.83 14.81
N ASN A 121 8.55 -16.71 14.12
CA ASN A 121 7.76 -15.61 14.69
C ASN A 121 6.25 -15.87 14.55
N ARG A 122 5.83 -16.69 13.57
CA ARG A 122 4.44 -17.05 13.33
C ARG A 122 4.34 -18.34 12.55
N CYS A 123 3.59 -19.30 13.06
CA CYS A 123 3.09 -20.44 12.32
C CYS A 123 1.59 -20.55 12.60
N GLY A 124 0.76 -20.07 11.66
CA GLY A 124 -0.68 -20.10 11.84
C GLY A 124 -1.50 -19.18 10.94
N PHE A 125 -2.81 -19.18 11.16
CA PHE A 125 -3.77 -18.45 10.34
C PHE A 125 -3.65 -16.92 10.43
N CYS A 126 -3.79 -16.28 9.27
CA CYS A 126 -4.06 -14.86 9.09
C CYS A 126 -5.31 -14.72 8.22
N ILE A 127 -6.30 -13.98 8.70
CA ILE A 127 -7.57 -13.71 8.02
C ILE A 127 -7.64 -12.22 7.72
N LEU A 128 -7.88 -11.87 6.46
CA LEU A 128 -8.00 -10.50 6.00
C LEU A 128 -9.46 -10.16 5.76
N HIS A 129 -9.96 -9.15 6.46
CA HIS A 129 -11.31 -8.60 6.30
C HIS A 129 -11.24 -7.37 5.40
N PRO A 130 -12.14 -7.21 4.40
CA PRO A 130 -12.12 -6.05 3.51
C PRO A 130 -12.40 -4.75 4.27
N ILE A 131 -11.81 -3.63 3.83
CA ILE A 131 -12.03 -2.32 4.50
C ILE A 131 -13.24 -1.58 3.93
N VAL A 132 -13.51 -1.73 2.63
CA VAL A 132 -14.66 -1.11 1.97
C VAL A 132 -15.92 -1.83 2.42
N GLY A 133 -16.85 -1.10 3.03
CA GLY A 133 -18.08 -1.64 3.63
C GLY A 133 -17.95 -2.00 5.11
N LEU A 134 -16.76 -2.34 5.62
CA LEU A 134 -16.58 -2.69 7.04
C LEU A 134 -16.03 -1.56 7.91
N ALA A 135 -15.23 -0.63 7.38
CA ALA A 135 -14.69 0.45 8.19
C ALA A 135 -15.79 1.26 8.88
N GLY A 136 -15.70 1.37 10.20
CA GLY A 136 -16.75 2.01 10.98
C GLY A 136 -18.08 1.25 10.97
N SER A 137 -18.14 -0.05 10.69
CA SER A 137 -19.38 -0.85 10.80
C SER A 137 -19.49 -1.54 12.18
N PRO A 138 -20.70 -1.86 12.66
CA PRO A 138 -20.88 -2.68 13.87
C PRO A 138 -20.33 -4.09 13.71
N ALA A 139 -19.75 -4.62 14.79
CA ALA A 139 -19.28 -5.99 14.88
C ALA A 139 -19.59 -6.57 16.26
N THR A 140 -19.57 -7.89 16.37
CA THR A 140 -19.61 -8.59 17.66
C THR A 140 -18.36 -9.47 17.76
N VAL A 141 -17.60 -9.31 18.83
CA VAL A 141 -16.40 -10.12 19.10
C VAL A 141 -16.70 -11.07 20.26
N GLU A 142 -16.48 -12.36 20.04
CA GLU A 142 -16.42 -13.36 21.10
C GLU A 142 -14.96 -13.51 21.52
N HIS A 143 -14.69 -13.43 22.82
CA HIS A 143 -13.37 -13.60 23.41
C HIS A 143 -13.10 -15.07 23.74
N VAL A 144 -11.83 -15.42 23.95
CA VAL A 144 -11.39 -16.80 24.24
C VAL A 144 -11.94 -17.36 25.56
N ASP A 145 -12.38 -16.51 26.48
CA ASP A 145 -13.03 -16.88 27.74
C ASP A 145 -14.57 -17.01 27.62
N GLY A 146 -15.11 -16.73 26.43
CA GLY A 146 -16.54 -16.79 26.13
C GLY A 146 -17.28 -15.45 26.32
N GLU A 147 -16.62 -14.37 26.73
CA GLU A 147 -17.23 -13.05 26.76
C GLU A 147 -17.62 -12.60 25.34
N VAL A 148 -18.81 -12.04 25.16
CA VAL A 148 -19.30 -11.53 23.87
C VAL A 148 -19.53 -10.03 23.97
N VAL A 149 -18.81 -9.27 23.16
CA VAL A 149 -18.82 -7.80 23.18
C VAL A 149 -19.33 -7.24 21.86
N ALA A 150 -20.37 -6.42 21.92
CA ALA A 150 -20.78 -5.58 20.80
C ALA A 150 -19.80 -4.41 20.65
N THR A 151 -19.25 -4.25 19.45
CA THR A 151 -18.20 -3.26 19.15
C THR A 151 -18.36 -2.74 17.71
N ARG A 152 -17.35 -2.04 17.19
CA ARG A 152 -17.30 -1.53 15.83
C ARG A 152 -15.89 -1.65 15.27
N PHE A 153 -15.77 -1.96 13.98
CA PHE A 153 -14.48 -1.79 13.30
C PHE A 153 -14.05 -0.32 13.39
N PRO A 154 -12.75 -0.02 13.59
CA PRO A 154 -12.26 1.34 13.60
C PRO A 154 -12.61 2.09 12.30
N ASP A 155 -13.24 3.26 12.40
CA ASP A 155 -13.45 4.08 11.21
C ASP A 155 -12.15 4.77 10.78
N LEU A 156 -11.59 5.57 11.70
CA LEU A 156 -10.21 6.06 11.63
C LEU A 156 -9.24 4.93 11.97
N ILE A 157 -8.02 5.02 11.42
CA ILE A 157 -7.05 3.94 11.54
C ILE A 157 -6.53 3.82 12.98
N GLU A 158 -6.75 2.66 13.59
CA GLU A 158 -6.27 2.36 14.95
C GLU A 158 -4.77 2.01 14.88
N PRO A 159 -3.87 2.78 15.52
CA PRO A 159 -2.42 2.50 15.49
C PRO A 159 -2.01 1.17 16.16
N TRP A 160 -2.85 0.65 17.05
CA TRP A 160 -2.60 -0.56 17.84
C TRP A 160 -3.58 -1.69 17.49
N GLN A 161 -3.65 -2.74 18.32
CA GLN A 161 -4.63 -3.81 18.10
C GLN A 161 -6.03 -3.36 18.51
N PRO A 162 -7.00 -3.22 17.57
CA PRO A 162 -8.37 -2.85 17.94
C PRO A 162 -9.08 -3.93 18.76
N PHE A 163 -8.82 -5.21 18.48
CA PHE A 163 -9.44 -6.34 19.17
C PHE A 163 -8.36 -7.34 19.59
N LYS A 164 -8.47 -7.86 20.82
CA LYS A 164 -7.55 -8.84 21.41
C LYS A 164 -8.32 -10.03 21.92
N ASP A 165 -7.59 -11.11 22.21
CA ASP A 165 -8.13 -12.30 22.86
C ASP A 165 -9.36 -12.88 22.16
N MET A 166 -9.34 -12.88 20.82
CA MET A 166 -10.49 -13.18 19.97
C MET A 166 -10.66 -14.68 19.74
N ARG A 167 -11.91 -15.16 19.86
CA ARG A 167 -12.39 -16.48 19.40
C ARG A 167 -13.20 -16.37 18.12
N ALA A 168 -14.04 -15.35 17.99
CA ALA A 168 -14.81 -15.11 16.77
C ALA A 168 -15.12 -13.62 16.55
N ILE A 169 -15.37 -13.24 15.30
CA ILE A 169 -15.90 -11.93 14.94
C ILE A 169 -17.07 -12.09 13.97
N THR A 170 -18.19 -11.44 14.28
CA THR A 170 -19.40 -11.40 13.46
C THR A 170 -19.69 -10.01 12.96
N HIS A 171 -20.01 -9.86 11.67
CA HIS A 171 -20.39 -8.59 11.05
C HIS A 171 -21.41 -8.79 9.93
N LEU A 172 -22.09 -7.70 9.55
CA LEU A 172 -22.97 -7.69 8.38
C LEU A 172 -22.14 -7.54 7.11
N VAL A 173 -22.37 -8.42 6.14
CA VAL A 173 -21.77 -8.35 4.80
C VAL A 173 -22.61 -7.45 3.90
N MET A 174 -23.91 -7.63 3.97
CA MET A 174 -24.94 -6.87 3.26
C MET A 174 -26.24 -6.95 4.08
N PRO A 175 -27.31 -6.21 3.72
CA PRO A 175 -28.59 -6.35 4.41
C PRO A 175 -29.02 -7.82 4.47
N ASP A 176 -29.43 -8.28 5.65
CA ASP A 176 -29.92 -9.65 5.89
C ASP A 176 -28.88 -10.79 5.78
N VAL A 177 -27.58 -10.47 5.58
CA VAL A 177 -26.51 -11.47 5.52
C VAL A 177 -25.43 -11.14 6.55
N GLN A 178 -25.23 -12.04 7.50
CA GLN A 178 -24.15 -11.97 8.49
C GLN A 178 -23.07 -13.00 8.18
N ALA A 179 -21.81 -12.61 8.43
CA ALA A 179 -20.67 -13.50 8.40
C ALA A 179 -20.06 -13.57 9.80
N GLU A 180 -19.89 -14.78 10.31
CA GLU A 180 -19.10 -15.07 11.51
C GLU A 180 -17.81 -15.76 11.09
N CYS A 181 -16.67 -15.20 11.49
CA CYS A 181 -15.38 -15.86 11.36
C CYS A 181 -14.95 -16.34 12.74
N ARG A 182 -14.91 -17.65 12.94
CA ARG A 182 -14.43 -18.30 14.17
C ARG A 182 -13.04 -18.89 13.95
N MET A 183 -12.16 -18.71 14.93
CA MET A 183 -10.79 -19.18 14.89
C MET A 183 -10.53 -20.11 16.06
N GLU A 184 -9.86 -21.23 15.85
CA GLU A 184 -9.62 -22.28 16.84
C GLU A 184 -8.15 -22.72 16.84
N GLY A 185 -7.68 -23.27 17.96
CA GLY A 185 -6.31 -23.79 18.12
C GLY A 185 -5.34 -22.85 18.85
N ASP A 186 -5.69 -21.57 18.99
CA ASP A 186 -4.94 -20.59 19.80
C ASP A 186 -5.81 -19.33 20.07
N THR A 187 -5.18 -18.29 20.62
CA THR A 187 -5.68 -16.93 20.80
C THR A 187 -5.32 -16.07 19.59
N PHE A 188 -6.28 -15.27 19.13
CA PHE A 188 -6.10 -14.38 17.98
C PHE A 188 -6.27 -12.92 18.40
N GLU A 189 -5.67 -12.01 17.65
CA GLU A 189 -5.91 -10.57 17.79
C GLU A 189 -6.00 -9.93 16.40
N MET A 190 -6.47 -8.68 16.37
CA MET A 190 -6.63 -7.92 15.13
C MET A 190 -5.59 -6.80 15.04
N GLU A 191 -5.09 -6.58 13.84
CA GLU A 191 -4.38 -5.37 13.41
C GLU A 191 -5.22 -4.63 12.38
N ASP A 192 -5.20 -3.31 12.46
CA ASP A 192 -5.65 -2.45 11.37
C ASP A 192 -4.51 -2.26 10.35
N GLN A 193 -4.52 -3.07 9.28
CA GLN A 193 -3.39 -3.06 8.34
C GLN A 193 -3.37 -1.82 7.43
N ARG A 194 -4.39 -0.96 7.49
CA ARG A 194 -4.38 0.34 6.80
C ARG A 194 -3.24 1.23 7.28
N ASN A 195 -2.68 1.00 8.47
CA ASN A 195 -1.45 1.65 8.92
C ASN A 195 -0.31 1.51 7.89
N TRP A 196 -0.18 0.34 7.27
CA TRP A 196 0.80 0.02 6.23
C TRP A 196 0.26 0.17 4.81
N SER A 197 -0.86 0.88 4.64
CA SER A 197 -1.62 1.00 3.38
C SER A 197 -2.24 -0.30 2.84
N ASP A 198 -2.20 -1.42 3.58
CA ASP A 198 -2.93 -2.61 3.14
C ASP A 198 -4.44 -2.39 3.25
N ALA A 199 -5.19 -2.91 2.28
CA ALA A 199 -6.64 -2.76 2.23
C ALA A 199 -7.39 -3.83 3.05
N SER A 200 -6.97 -4.04 4.31
CA SER A 200 -7.61 -5.02 5.19
C SER A 200 -7.48 -4.70 6.69
N TYR A 201 -8.40 -5.24 7.47
CA TYR A 201 -8.11 -5.61 8.86
C TYR A 201 -7.58 -7.04 8.88
N LYS A 202 -6.54 -7.32 9.67
CA LYS A 202 -5.96 -8.66 9.79
C LYS A 202 -6.23 -9.23 11.16
N THR A 203 -6.94 -10.35 11.22
CA THR A 203 -6.97 -11.20 12.40
C THR A 203 -5.85 -12.24 12.28
N TYR A 204 -4.99 -12.39 13.29
CA TYR A 204 -3.86 -13.30 13.23
C TYR A 204 -3.58 -14.00 14.56
N VAL A 205 -2.87 -15.12 14.47
CA VAL A 205 -2.27 -15.84 15.59
C VAL A 205 -0.74 -15.69 15.58
N ARG A 206 -0.03 -15.76 16.70
CA ARG A 206 -0.49 -15.55 18.09
C ARG A 206 -0.34 -14.07 18.48
N PRO A 207 -0.82 -13.63 19.65
CA PRO A 207 -0.66 -12.24 20.10
C PRO A 207 0.79 -11.75 20.06
N LEU A 208 1.02 -10.56 19.52
CA LEU A 208 2.35 -9.95 19.33
C LEU A 208 3.06 -9.62 20.65
N ALA A 209 2.31 -9.50 21.74
CA ALA A 209 2.87 -9.25 23.06
C ALA A 209 3.60 -10.47 23.66
N LEU A 210 3.40 -11.67 23.12
CA LEU A 210 4.10 -12.86 23.57
C LEU A 210 5.52 -12.92 22.99
N PRO A 211 6.50 -13.57 23.67
CA PRO A 211 7.89 -13.60 23.21
C PRO A 211 8.06 -14.15 21.80
N TRP A 212 8.97 -13.56 21.03
CA TRP A 212 9.34 -14.02 19.68
C TRP A 212 10.86 -13.88 19.47
N PRO A 213 11.48 -14.73 18.61
CA PRO A 213 10.88 -15.93 18.01
C PRO A 213 10.54 -16.99 19.08
N TYR A 214 9.69 -17.95 18.73
CA TYR A 214 9.37 -19.11 19.57
C TYR A 214 9.69 -20.42 18.86
N GLN A 215 9.72 -21.52 19.64
CA GLN A 215 10.04 -22.86 19.16
C GLN A 215 8.79 -23.74 19.08
N ILE A 216 8.54 -24.33 17.92
CA ILE A 216 7.66 -25.50 17.79
C ILE A 216 8.48 -26.72 18.19
N ALA A 217 7.99 -27.48 19.18
CA ALA A 217 8.71 -28.66 19.67
C ALA A 217 8.70 -29.80 18.64
N ALA A 218 9.77 -30.59 18.64
CA ALA A 218 9.88 -31.78 17.79
C ALA A 218 8.73 -32.76 18.04
N ASN A 219 8.09 -33.21 16.96
CA ASN A 219 6.99 -34.17 16.93
C ASN A 219 5.74 -33.76 17.72
N GLN A 220 5.57 -32.47 18.01
CA GLN A 220 4.36 -31.93 18.62
C GLN A 220 3.49 -31.25 17.55
N PRO A 221 2.32 -31.82 17.21
CA PRO A 221 1.44 -31.22 16.22
C PRO A 221 0.78 -29.95 16.79
N VAL A 222 0.76 -28.89 15.97
CA VAL A 222 0.01 -27.65 16.21
C VAL A 222 -1.20 -27.65 15.30
N ARG A 223 -2.40 -27.74 15.87
CA ARG A 223 -3.67 -27.80 15.13
C ARG A 223 -4.40 -26.50 15.22
N GLN A 224 -4.85 -25.98 14.08
CA GLN A 224 -5.66 -24.78 14.02
C GLN A 224 -6.78 -24.95 13.00
N LYS A 225 -7.87 -24.23 13.21
CA LYS A 225 -9.01 -24.18 12.30
C LYS A 225 -9.57 -22.77 12.21
N THR A 226 -10.00 -22.38 11.03
CA THR A 226 -10.84 -21.19 10.84
C THR A 226 -12.12 -21.58 10.13
N SER A 227 -13.24 -21.07 10.63
CA SER A 227 -14.58 -21.33 10.10
C SER A 227 -15.25 -20.01 9.76
N LEU A 228 -15.57 -19.81 8.49
CA LEU A 228 -16.47 -18.76 8.03
C LEU A 228 -17.88 -19.35 7.95
N VAL A 229 -18.81 -18.79 8.71
CA VAL A 229 -20.22 -19.19 8.72
C VAL A 229 -21.08 -18.03 8.25
N ILE A 230 -21.87 -18.25 7.21
CA ILE A 230 -22.79 -17.29 6.62
C ILE A 230 -24.20 -17.56 7.12
N ARG A 231 -24.85 -16.53 7.64
CA ARG A 231 -26.28 -16.55 7.99
C ARG A 231 -27.02 -15.61 7.06
N ASP A 232 -27.61 -16.18 6.01
CA ASP A 232 -28.48 -15.48 5.07
C ASP A 232 -29.93 -15.68 5.52
N ILE A 233 -30.53 -14.66 6.13
CA ILE A 233 -31.95 -14.69 6.53
C ILE A 233 -32.87 -14.24 5.39
N SER A 234 -32.30 -13.83 4.25
CA SER A 234 -33.07 -13.51 3.06
C SER A 234 -33.48 -14.82 2.35
N GLY A 235 -34.68 -15.30 2.64
CA GLY A 235 -35.27 -16.45 1.93
C GLY A 235 -35.60 -16.19 0.45
N ALA A 236 -35.14 -15.05 -0.12
CA ALA A 236 -35.38 -14.65 -1.48
C ALA A 236 -34.10 -14.81 -2.32
N PRO A 237 -34.17 -15.40 -3.52
CA PRO A 237 -33.07 -15.35 -4.46
C PRO A 237 -32.87 -13.89 -4.91
N ARG A 238 -31.97 -13.18 -4.25
CA ARG A 238 -31.50 -11.86 -4.68
C ARG A 238 -30.19 -12.05 -5.44
N HIS A 239 -30.29 -12.50 -6.68
CA HIS A 239 -29.50 -12.08 -7.85
C HIS A 239 -29.67 -13.17 -8.94
N PRO A 240 -29.74 -12.79 -10.23
CA PRO A 240 -29.60 -13.78 -11.29
C PRO A 240 -28.19 -14.39 -11.19
N PRO A 241 -28.00 -15.67 -11.57
CA PRO A 241 -26.68 -16.29 -11.61
C PRO A 241 -25.73 -15.39 -12.40
N ALA A 242 -24.47 -15.29 -11.96
CA ALA A 242 -23.41 -14.58 -12.65
C ALA A 242 -23.11 -15.24 -14.01
N GLY A 243 -24.01 -15.05 -14.98
CA GLY A 243 -23.76 -15.13 -16.39
C GLY A 243 -23.00 -13.87 -16.78
N VAL A 244 -21.88 -14.06 -17.46
CA VAL A 244 -20.99 -12.99 -17.93
C VAL A 244 -21.73 -12.13 -18.98
N SER A 245 -22.60 -11.23 -18.54
CA SER A 245 -22.82 -9.97 -19.23
C SER A 245 -22.04 -8.93 -18.45
N VAL A 246 -20.82 -8.62 -18.90
CA VAL A 246 -20.07 -7.48 -18.38
C VAL A 246 -20.85 -6.24 -18.83
N SER A 247 -21.81 -5.80 -18.02
CA SER A 247 -22.36 -4.46 -18.15
C SER A 247 -21.18 -3.49 -18.05
N ALA A 248 -21.15 -2.49 -18.92
CA ALA A 248 -20.09 -1.48 -18.88
C ALA A 248 -19.99 -0.86 -17.47
N ILE A 249 -18.78 -0.66 -16.98
CA ILE A 249 -18.52 0.06 -15.73
C ILE A 249 -18.93 1.51 -15.98
N LYS A 250 -19.88 2.01 -15.19
CA LYS A 250 -20.41 3.36 -15.38
C LYS A 250 -19.55 4.37 -14.64
N LEU A 251 -19.30 5.50 -15.28
CA LEU A 251 -18.66 6.66 -14.70
C LEU A 251 -19.67 7.81 -14.59
N GLU A 252 -19.77 8.39 -13.42
CA GLU A 252 -20.69 9.49 -13.12
C GLU A 252 -19.93 10.62 -12.40
N LEU A 253 -20.25 11.87 -12.73
CA LEU A 253 -19.61 13.01 -12.10
C LEU A 253 -20.08 13.15 -10.65
N GLY A 254 -19.11 13.26 -9.74
CA GLY A 254 -19.36 13.50 -8.33
C GLY A 254 -19.38 14.99 -8.00
N ALA A 255 -19.74 15.27 -6.75
CA ALA A 255 -19.84 16.63 -6.22
C ALA A 255 -18.53 17.14 -5.62
N ARG A 256 -17.58 16.26 -5.27
CA ARG A 256 -16.32 16.67 -4.67
C ARG A 256 -15.41 17.33 -5.70
N THR A 257 -14.74 18.40 -5.27
CA THR A 257 -13.83 19.18 -6.11
C THR A 257 -12.66 19.69 -5.26
N GLY A 258 -11.56 20.03 -5.91
CA GLY A 258 -10.42 20.66 -5.24
C GLY A 258 -9.34 21.09 -6.23
N THR A 259 -8.12 21.24 -5.73
CA THR A 259 -6.96 21.63 -6.54
C THR A 259 -5.98 20.46 -6.65
N MET A 260 -5.40 20.25 -7.82
CA MET A 260 -4.36 19.25 -8.03
C MET A 260 -3.10 19.63 -7.23
N PRO A 261 -2.51 18.70 -6.46
CA PRO A 261 -1.36 18.99 -5.60
C PRO A 261 -0.09 19.24 -6.42
N ASN A 262 0.93 19.83 -5.78
CA ASN A 262 2.27 19.82 -6.37
C ASN A 262 2.78 18.39 -6.54
N ILE A 263 3.55 18.15 -7.60
CA ILE A 263 4.18 16.86 -7.84
C ILE A 263 5.67 16.95 -7.57
N GLY A 264 6.15 16.03 -6.74
CA GLY A 264 7.56 15.93 -6.34
C GLY A 264 8.28 14.73 -6.93
N VAL A 265 9.61 14.85 -7.03
CA VAL A 265 10.51 13.72 -7.23
C VAL A 265 11.62 13.72 -6.18
N ILE A 266 11.98 12.53 -5.68
CA ILE A 266 13.10 12.40 -4.73
C ILE A 266 14.44 12.24 -5.45
N ILE A 267 15.49 12.84 -4.87
CA ILE A 267 16.89 12.71 -5.28
C ILE A 267 17.69 12.33 -4.04
N THR A 268 18.40 11.21 -4.11
CA THR A 268 19.34 10.79 -3.06
C THR A 268 20.77 11.21 -3.43
N PRO A 269 21.70 11.27 -2.46
CA PRO A 269 23.10 11.59 -2.74
C PRO A 269 23.75 10.67 -3.76
N GLU A 270 23.41 9.37 -3.72
CA GLU A 270 23.92 8.33 -4.65
C GLU A 270 23.47 8.59 -6.09
N GLU A 271 22.31 9.22 -6.26
CA GLU A 271 21.67 9.47 -7.56
C GLU A 271 21.92 10.89 -8.09
N ALA A 272 22.66 11.73 -7.35
CA ALA A 272 22.83 13.14 -7.68
C ALA A 272 23.60 13.38 -9.00
N ASP A 273 24.65 12.61 -9.27
CA ASP A 273 25.43 12.74 -10.53
C ASP A 273 24.64 12.25 -11.74
N ALA A 274 23.89 11.15 -11.58
CA ALA A 274 22.97 10.65 -12.59
C ALA A 274 21.86 11.67 -12.89
N THR A 275 21.34 12.31 -11.85
CA THR A 275 20.35 13.40 -11.96
C THR A 275 20.91 14.62 -12.69
N LEU A 276 22.13 15.05 -12.36
CA LEU A 276 22.82 16.14 -13.08
C LEU A 276 23.02 15.84 -14.56
N SER A 277 23.24 14.56 -14.90
CA SER A 277 23.35 14.10 -16.30
C SER A 277 21.99 14.07 -17.01
N ALA A 278 20.89 13.92 -16.25
CA ALA A 278 19.51 13.84 -16.74
C ALA A 278 18.73 15.17 -16.67
N LYS A 279 19.39 16.33 -16.58
CA LYS A 279 18.74 17.66 -16.46
C LYS A 279 17.67 17.95 -17.51
N SER A 280 17.88 17.54 -18.76
CA SER A 280 16.89 17.73 -19.83
C SER A 280 15.60 16.95 -19.55
N VAL A 281 15.72 15.73 -19.02
CA VAL A 281 14.60 14.89 -18.64
C VAL A 281 13.87 15.47 -17.43
N LEU A 282 14.60 15.98 -16.43
CA LEU A 282 14.01 16.68 -15.30
C LEU A 282 13.21 17.92 -15.74
N THR A 283 13.76 18.68 -16.70
CA THR A 283 13.08 19.85 -17.29
C THR A 283 11.82 19.45 -18.06
N GLU A 284 11.83 18.30 -18.74
CA GLU A 284 10.66 17.79 -19.46
C GLU A 284 9.53 17.32 -18.52
N ILE A 285 9.88 16.68 -17.41
CA ILE A 285 8.90 16.28 -16.38
C ILE A 285 8.30 17.53 -15.73
N ALA A 286 9.15 18.53 -15.48
CA ALA A 286 8.81 19.78 -14.80
C ALA A 286 8.07 19.57 -13.46
N PRO A 287 8.61 18.76 -12.52
CA PRO A 287 8.01 18.63 -11.19
C PRO A 287 8.02 19.99 -10.48
N GLN A 288 7.13 20.19 -9.51
CA GLN A 288 7.10 21.43 -8.73
C GLN A 288 7.98 21.35 -7.48
N GLU A 289 8.36 20.16 -7.06
CA GLU A 289 9.17 19.94 -5.86
C GLU A 289 10.32 18.96 -6.13
N LEU A 290 11.52 19.30 -5.67
CA LEU A 290 12.62 18.36 -5.52
C LEU A 290 12.82 18.04 -4.04
N LEU A 291 12.63 16.77 -3.69
CA LEU A 291 12.92 16.27 -2.35
C LEU A 291 14.33 15.70 -2.31
N PHE A 292 15.22 16.31 -1.54
CA PHE A 292 16.60 15.87 -1.38
C PHE A 292 16.76 15.11 -0.07
N HIS A 293 17.19 13.84 -0.12
CA HIS A 293 17.45 13.08 1.10
C HIS A 293 18.85 13.36 1.66
N PHE A 294 18.93 13.58 2.97
CA PHE A 294 20.18 13.80 3.68
C PHE A 294 20.20 13.03 5.00
N ASP A 295 21.29 12.30 5.23
CA ASP A 295 21.50 11.42 6.38
C ASP A 295 22.98 11.45 6.74
N PRO A 296 23.38 12.25 7.74
CA PRO A 296 24.77 12.30 8.18
C PRO A 296 25.30 10.93 8.63
N SER A 297 24.44 10.04 9.12
CA SER A 297 24.85 8.70 9.56
C SER A 297 25.18 7.77 8.39
N ALA A 298 24.68 8.06 7.18
CA ALA A 298 25.06 7.39 5.94
C ALA A 298 26.33 7.99 5.29
N GLY A 299 26.97 8.98 5.94
CA GLY A 299 28.15 9.65 5.41
C GLY A 299 27.84 10.83 4.48
N HIS A 300 26.58 11.26 4.41
CA HIS A 300 26.20 12.44 3.64
C HIS A 300 26.78 13.71 4.29
N GLY A 301 27.41 14.56 3.49
CA GLY A 301 28.04 15.79 3.95
C GLY A 301 28.01 16.90 2.89
N VAL A 302 28.91 17.89 3.02
CA VAL A 302 28.96 19.09 2.17
C VAL A 302 28.99 18.78 0.67
N ASP A 303 29.69 17.72 0.25
CA ASP A 303 29.78 17.39 -1.18
C ASP A 303 28.45 16.90 -1.77
N ALA A 304 27.64 16.17 -0.99
CA ALA A 304 26.28 15.81 -1.39
C ALA A 304 25.41 17.07 -1.52
N LEU A 305 25.50 17.98 -0.54
CA LEU A 305 24.76 19.25 -0.55
C LEU A 305 25.16 20.16 -1.72
N ARG A 306 26.44 20.19 -2.12
CA ARG A 306 26.90 20.92 -3.32
C ARG A 306 26.26 20.39 -4.60
N ARG A 307 26.14 19.07 -4.71
CA ARG A 307 25.47 18.44 -5.86
C ARG A 307 23.99 18.78 -5.86
N PHE A 308 23.33 18.76 -4.69
CA PHE A 308 21.95 19.20 -4.55
C PHE A 308 21.76 20.68 -4.95
N ALA A 309 22.64 21.59 -4.51
CA ALA A 309 22.62 22.98 -4.94
C ALA A 309 22.72 23.13 -6.47
N ALA A 310 23.62 22.38 -7.10
CA ALA A 310 23.80 22.39 -8.55
C ALA A 310 22.56 21.86 -9.31
N ILE A 311 21.84 20.89 -8.74
CA ILE A 311 20.58 20.40 -9.30
C ILE A 311 19.46 21.42 -9.10
N ALA A 312 19.31 21.94 -7.87
CA ALA A 312 18.29 22.92 -7.51
C ALA A 312 18.39 24.20 -8.35
N THR A 313 19.62 24.67 -8.64
CA THR A 313 19.86 25.83 -9.52
C THR A 313 19.34 25.61 -10.95
N ALA A 314 19.32 24.37 -11.43
CA ALA A 314 18.80 24.02 -12.76
C ALA A 314 17.28 23.75 -12.75
N HIS A 315 16.65 23.78 -11.57
CA HIS A 315 15.24 23.49 -11.37
C HIS A 315 14.43 24.78 -11.20
N ARG A 316 13.18 24.79 -11.69
CA ARG A 316 12.31 25.98 -11.62
C ARG A 316 11.32 25.95 -10.46
N GLY A 317 11.05 24.78 -9.88
CA GLY A 317 10.18 24.61 -8.73
C GLY A 317 10.92 24.78 -7.40
N CYS A 318 10.31 24.29 -6.34
CA CYS A 318 10.82 24.35 -4.98
C CYS A 318 11.75 23.17 -4.67
N SER A 319 12.52 23.34 -3.60
CA SER A 319 13.41 22.32 -3.06
C SER A 319 13.17 22.11 -1.57
N THR A 320 13.03 20.85 -1.17
CA THR A 320 12.91 20.43 0.23
C THR A 320 14.09 19.54 0.58
N LEU A 321 14.77 19.84 1.68
CA LEU A 321 15.77 18.96 2.26
C LEU A 321 15.14 18.08 3.34
N GLU A 322 15.09 16.77 3.10
CA GLU A 322 14.73 15.76 4.08
C GLU A 322 15.96 15.37 4.91
N ILE A 323 15.90 15.57 6.23
CA ILE A 323 16.99 15.32 7.17
C ILE A 323 16.62 14.17 8.11
N ALA A 324 17.35 13.07 8.02
CA ALA A 324 17.41 12.04 9.05
C ALA A 324 18.39 12.48 10.14
N LEU A 325 17.90 13.17 11.17
CA LEU A 325 18.73 13.75 12.24
C LEU A 325 19.34 12.62 13.09
N PRO A 326 20.68 12.48 13.19
CA PRO A 326 21.31 11.37 13.91
C PRO A 326 20.88 11.23 15.37
N CYS A 327 20.65 12.35 16.07
CA CYS A 327 20.33 12.38 17.50
C CYS A 327 21.38 11.68 18.37
N LYS A 328 22.67 11.77 18.00
CA LYS A 328 23.81 11.25 18.77
C LYS A 328 24.36 12.28 19.75
N SER A 329 23.98 13.54 19.58
CA SER A 329 24.24 14.68 20.44
C SER A 329 22.99 15.55 20.53
N VAL A 330 23.03 16.63 21.33
CA VAL A 330 21.88 17.52 21.50
C VAL A 330 21.40 18.07 20.14
N PRO A 331 20.08 18.06 19.83
CA PRO A 331 19.56 18.45 18.51
C PRO A 331 20.05 19.81 18.01
N ALA A 332 20.22 20.78 18.91
CA ALA A 332 20.73 22.12 18.59
C ALA A 332 22.14 22.10 17.98
N SER A 333 23.03 21.21 18.43
CA SER A 333 24.39 21.10 17.90
C SER A 333 24.39 20.48 16.51
N GLU A 334 23.61 19.42 16.30
CA GLU A 334 23.55 18.72 15.02
C GLU A 334 22.89 19.58 13.93
N THR A 335 21.79 20.24 14.26
CA THR A 335 21.10 21.16 13.33
C THR A 335 21.97 22.36 12.97
N ALA A 336 22.70 22.95 13.93
CA ALA A 336 23.64 24.03 13.67
C ALA A 336 24.80 23.60 12.75
N GLU A 337 25.33 22.39 12.94
CA GLU A 337 26.36 21.83 12.06
C GLU A 337 25.82 21.61 10.63
N ILE A 338 24.61 21.07 10.49
CA ILE A 338 23.98 20.91 9.16
C ILE A 338 23.75 22.28 8.51
N ALA A 339 23.31 23.29 9.26
CA ALA A 339 23.16 24.66 8.76
C ALA A 339 24.50 25.24 8.24
N ARG A 340 25.60 24.99 8.95
CA ARG A 340 26.94 25.37 8.50
C ARG A 340 27.33 24.64 7.21
N GLN A 341 26.99 23.36 7.08
CA GLN A 341 27.25 22.58 5.86
C GLN A 341 26.44 23.10 4.67
N LEU A 342 25.17 23.48 4.87
CA LEU A 342 24.35 24.13 3.84
C LEU A 342 24.96 25.45 3.37
N GLN A 343 25.44 26.27 4.31
CA GLN A 343 26.13 27.52 3.98
C GLN A 343 27.40 27.26 3.15
N LEU A 344 28.22 26.28 3.52
CA LEU A 344 29.43 25.91 2.77
C LEU A 344 29.16 25.32 1.39
N ALA A 345 28.00 24.68 1.22
CA ALA A 345 27.54 24.14 -0.05
C ALA A 345 26.81 25.18 -0.91
N GLU A 346 26.57 26.38 -0.38
CA GLU A 346 25.72 27.40 -0.98
C GLU A 346 24.32 26.86 -1.34
N PHE A 347 23.83 25.89 -0.55
CA PHE A 347 22.51 25.31 -0.76
C PHE A 347 21.49 25.95 0.17
N LYS A 348 20.46 26.58 -0.41
CA LYS A 348 19.35 27.18 0.33
C LYS A 348 18.04 26.53 -0.11
N PRO A 349 17.59 25.44 0.55
CA PRO A 349 16.29 24.85 0.26
C PRO A 349 15.15 25.77 0.69
N ASP A 350 13.99 25.63 0.05
CA ASP A 350 12.75 26.35 0.39
C ASP A 350 12.10 25.79 1.66
N ALA A 351 12.30 24.50 1.92
CA ALA A 351 11.80 23.80 3.09
C ALA A 351 12.78 22.76 3.63
N ILE A 352 12.64 22.43 4.91
CA ILE A 352 13.31 21.32 5.57
C ILE A 352 12.25 20.41 6.17
N MET A 353 12.32 19.12 5.87
CA MET A 353 11.59 18.07 6.57
C MET A 353 12.58 17.38 7.50
N ILE A 354 12.36 17.41 8.81
CA ILE A 354 13.32 16.85 9.78
C ILE A 354 12.65 15.83 10.69
N SER A 355 13.31 14.68 10.86
CA SER A 355 12.88 13.60 11.75
C SER A 355 14.10 12.96 12.39
N PRO A 356 14.02 12.54 13.66
CA PRO A 356 15.03 11.66 14.24
C PRO A 356 15.26 10.42 13.39
N SER A 357 16.52 10.07 13.17
CA SER A 357 16.95 8.89 12.40
C SER A 357 16.43 7.59 13.03
N VAL A 358 16.31 7.56 14.37
CA VAL A 358 15.81 6.42 15.14
C VAL A 358 14.33 6.12 14.86
N ASP A 359 13.52 7.13 14.53
CA ASP A 359 12.09 6.98 14.22
C ASP A 359 11.83 6.39 12.81
N ARG A 360 12.90 6.12 12.05
CA ARG A 360 12.81 5.35 10.80
C ARG A 360 12.59 3.85 11.04
N GLN A 361 12.81 3.39 12.27
CA GLN A 361 12.52 2.03 12.70
C GLN A 361 11.19 2.00 13.46
N SER A 362 10.36 1.01 13.15
CA SER A 362 9.10 0.79 13.84
C SER A 362 9.36 0.19 15.22
N THR A 363 8.55 0.57 16.20
CA THR A 363 8.50 -0.07 17.52
C THR A 363 7.20 -0.91 17.61
N PRO A 364 7.28 -2.24 17.46
CA PRO A 364 6.10 -3.11 17.55
C PRO A 364 5.46 -3.12 18.95
N PRO A 365 4.19 -3.55 19.07
CA PRO A 365 3.55 -3.77 20.36
C PRO A 365 4.41 -4.66 21.28
N GLY A 366 4.59 -4.24 22.53
CA GLY A 366 5.39 -4.97 23.53
C GLY A 366 6.90 -4.73 23.45
N SER A 367 7.40 -3.97 22.47
CA SER A 367 8.81 -3.56 22.41
C SER A 367 9.07 -2.27 23.19
N THR A 368 10.29 -2.12 23.71
CA THR A 368 10.76 -0.86 24.31
C THR A 368 11.04 0.14 23.20
N TRP A 369 10.50 1.35 23.34
CA TRP A 369 10.83 2.45 22.43
C TRP A 369 12.31 2.81 22.55
N PRO A 370 13.03 2.99 21.43
CA PRO A 370 14.42 3.39 21.48
C PRO A 370 14.55 4.83 22.02
N ASP A 371 15.71 5.12 22.61
CA ASP A 371 16.01 6.47 23.09
C ASP A 371 15.95 7.48 21.93
N CYS A 372 15.14 8.51 22.12
CA CYS A 372 14.93 9.59 21.16
C CYS A 372 14.73 10.90 21.93
N PRO A 373 15.40 12.01 21.54
CA PRO A 373 15.10 13.30 22.12
C PRO A 373 13.63 13.68 21.90
N PRO A 374 13.02 14.49 22.79
CA PRO A 374 11.68 14.99 22.58
C PRO A 374 11.55 15.71 21.24
N LEU A 375 10.48 15.43 20.49
CA LEU A 375 10.30 15.98 19.15
C LEU A 375 10.16 17.52 19.16
N ASP A 376 9.62 18.09 20.23
CA ASP A 376 9.58 19.55 20.41
C ASP A 376 10.98 20.17 20.44
N GLU A 377 11.97 19.51 21.08
CA GLU A 377 13.36 19.98 21.11
C GLU A 377 13.99 19.91 19.71
N VAL A 378 13.67 18.87 18.94
CA VAL A 378 14.13 18.71 17.55
C VAL A 378 13.60 19.84 16.68
N TYR A 379 12.31 20.17 16.80
CA TYR A 379 11.69 21.23 15.99
C TYR A 379 12.10 22.64 16.43
N THR A 380 12.27 22.87 17.73
CA THR A 380 12.84 24.12 18.25
C THR A 380 14.28 24.32 17.75
N ALA A 381 15.11 23.28 17.79
CA ALA A 381 16.47 23.31 17.25
C ALA A 381 16.49 23.61 15.75
N ALA A 382 15.62 22.95 14.97
CA ALA A 382 15.51 23.19 13.54
C ALA A 382 15.10 24.64 13.23
N ARG A 383 14.11 25.21 13.94
CA ARG A 383 13.70 26.61 13.77
C ARG A 383 14.83 27.60 14.07
N ALA A 384 15.62 27.33 15.09
CA ALA A 384 16.77 28.16 15.44
C ALA A 384 17.89 28.07 14.38
N ALA A 385 18.16 26.88 13.85
CA ALA A 385 19.23 26.64 12.89
C ALA A 385 18.91 27.13 11.46
N PHE A 386 17.64 27.14 11.08
CA PHE A 386 17.20 27.42 9.70
C PHE A 386 16.21 28.59 9.62
N PRO A 387 16.63 29.82 9.99
CA PRO A 387 15.73 30.97 10.04
C PRO A 387 15.18 31.31 8.64
N GLY A 388 13.86 31.49 8.55
CA GLY A 388 13.17 31.85 7.31
C GLY A 388 12.96 30.70 6.32
N ILE A 389 13.36 29.47 6.65
CA ILE A 389 13.05 28.26 5.89
C ILE A 389 11.81 27.58 6.50
N ARG A 390 10.94 27.03 5.66
CA ARG A 390 9.78 26.28 6.16
C ARG A 390 10.25 25.00 6.87
N ILE A 391 9.73 24.71 8.05
CA ILE A 391 10.06 23.48 8.80
C ILE A 391 8.86 22.55 8.81
N GLY A 392 9.04 21.36 8.28
CA GLY A 392 8.10 20.25 8.40
C GLY A 392 8.64 19.14 9.28
N GLY A 393 7.70 18.33 9.75
CA GLY A 393 7.96 17.15 10.57
C GLY A 393 7.00 16.02 10.20
N GLY A 394 7.01 14.96 10.98
CA GLY A 394 6.32 13.71 10.68
C GLY A 394 7.32 12.57 10.61
N MET A 395 7.13 11.62 9.69
CA MET A 395 7.96 10.42 9.62
C MET A 395 8.57 10.23 8.23
N LEU A 396 9.87 9.93 8.16
CA LEU A 396 10.53 9.54 6.90
C LEU A 396 10.21 8.09 6.50
N SER A 397 9.66 7.32 7.43
CA SER A 397 9.07 5.99 7.25
C SER A 397 7.60 6.13 6.83
N TYR A 398 6.68 5.34 7.38
CA TYR A 398 5.32 5.22 6.87
C TYR A 398 4.27 5.83 7.81
N PHE A 399 3.03 5.83 7.35
CA PHE A 399 1.89 6.30 8.13
C PHE A 399 1.76 5.54 9.46
N THR A 400 2.06 4.24 9.51
CA THR A 400 2.12 3.44 10.75
C THR A 400 2.90 4.16 11.85
N GLU A 401 4.11 4.62 11.54
CA GLU A 401 4.99 5.26 12.53
C GLU A 401 4.44 6.63 12.92
N LEU A 402 3.88 7.39 11.97
CA LEU A 402 3.26 8.70 12.25
C LEU A 402 2.03 8.55 13.16
N ASN A 403 1.24 7.51 12.94
CA ASN A 403 0.02 7.26 13.71
C ASN A 403 0.34 6.76 15.13
N ARG A 404 1.42 5.98 15.29
CA ARG A 404 1.89 5.48 16.59
C ARG A 404 2.63 6.53 17.42
N LYS A 405 3.47 7.34 16.78
CA LYS A 405 4.24 8.42 17.42
C LYS A 405 3.92 9.75 16.72
N ARG A 406 2.77 10.31 17.07
CA ARG A 406 2.28 11.59 16.51
C ARG A 406 3.26 12.71 16.87
N VAL A 407 3.54 13.57 15.90
CA VAL A 407 4.50 14.67 16.09
C VAL A 407 3.79 15.91 16.62
N PRO A 408 4.41 16.71 17.50
CA PRO A 408 3.86 18.00 17.90
C PRO A 408 3.91 18.97 16.71
N ASP A 409 2.74 19.37 16.21
CA ASP A 409 2.62 20.11 14.94
C ASP A 409 2.59 21.64 15.13
N GLY A 410 2.48 22.12 16.38
CA GLY A 410 2.41 23.56 16.69
C GLY A 410 3.59 24.39 16.16
N GLN A 411 4.78 23.77 16.03
CA GLN A 411 5.98 24.40 15.48
C GLN A 411 6.19 24.15 13.98
N LEU A 412 5.36 23.31 13.35
CA LEU A 412 5.54 22.83 11.97
C LEU A 412 4.70 23.64 10.98
N ASP A 413 5.29 23.94 9.82
CA ASP A 413 4.63 24.54 8.66
C ASP A 413 3.93 23.50 7.77
N PHE A 414 4.29 22.22 7.91
CA PHE A 414 3.66 21.09 7.23
C PHE A 414 3.97 19.77 7.94
N VAL A 415 3.15 18.75 7.70
CA VAL A 415 3.39 17.36 8.12
C VAL A 415 3.58 16.46 6.91
N SER A 416 4.45 15.47 7.02
CA SER A 416 4.71 14.50 5.95
C SER A 416 4.87 13.08 6.47
N HIS A 417 4.48 12.12 5.64
CA HIS A 417 4.84 10.71 5.79
C HIS A 417 4.92 10.02 4.43
N CYS A 418 5.47 8.80 4.40
CA CYS A 418 5.45 7.96 3.22
C CYS A 418 4.40 6.85 3.32
N THR A 419 4.27 6.08 2.24
CA THR A 419 3.57 4.79 2.20
C THR A 419 4.38 3.83 1.34
N ASN A 420 4.15 2.52 1.46
CA ASN A 420 4.75 1.55 0.56
C ASN A 420 3.79 0.34 0.40
N PRO A 421 3.51 -0.10 -0.84
CA PRO A 421 2.45 -1.07 -1.07
C PRO A 421 2.92 -2.54 -0.99
N ILE A 422 4.19 -2.80 -0.69
CA ILE A 422 4.79 -4.16 -0.67
C ILE A 422 5.27 -4.59 0.71
N VAL A 423 4.67 -4.07 1.79
CA VAL A 423 5.09 -4.43 3.16
C VAL A 423 4.76 -5.90 3.48
N HIS A 424 3.48 -6.29 3.38
CA HIS A 424 3.04 -7.63 3.79
C HIS A 424 2.92 -8.63 2.64
N ALA A 425 2.53 -8.16 1.45
CA ALA A 425 2.36 -8.95 0.24
C ALA A 425 2.82 -8.15 -0.98
N ALA A 426 3.30 -8.83 -2.01
CA ALA A 426 3.83 -8.19 -3.21
C ALA A 426 3.23 -8.73 -4.51
N ASP A 427 2.22 -9.61 -4.45
CA ASP A 427 1.48 -10.03 -5.65
C ASP A 427 0.73 -8.85 -6.30
N ASP A 428 0.40 -8.98 -7.59
CA ASP A 428 -0.12 -7.85 -8.38
C ASP A 428 -1.48 -7.35 -7.87
N LEU A 429 -2.31 -8.25 -7.35
CA LEU A 429 -3.62 -7.91 -6.78
C LEU A 429 -3.47 -7.14 -5.45
N SER A 430 -2.65 -7.64 -4.52
CA SER A 430 -2.45 -7.02 -3.20
C SER A 430 -1.91 -5.61 -3.32
N VAL A 431 -0.91 -5.41 -4.17
CA VAL A 431 -0.31 -4.07 -4.39
C VAL A 431 -1.34 -3.09 -4.94
N MET A 432 -2.14 -3.49 -5.94
CA MET A 432 -3.17 -2.61 -6.48
C MET A 432 -4.28 -2.30 -5.46
N GLN A 433 -4.63 -3.27 -4.62
CA GLN A 433 -5.65 -3.10 -3.57
C GLN A 433 -5.25 -2.04 -2.53
N THR A 434 -3.97 -1.80 -2.27
CA THR A 434 -3.51 -0.75 -1.33
C THR A 434 -4.08 0.64 -1.63
N LEU A 435 -4.45 0.90 -2.89
CA LEU A 435 -5.15 2.13 -3.30
C LEU A 435 -6.47 2.35 -2.55
N GLU A 436 -7.15 1.29 -2.12
CA GLU A 436 -8.39 1.36 -1.34
C GLU A 436 -8.16 1.92 0.07
N ALA A 437 -6.95 1.77 0.64
CA ALA A 437 -6.62 2.23 1.98
C ALA A 437 -6.27 3.72 2.04
N LEU A 438 -5.79 4.31 0.94
CA LEU A 438 -5.28 5.69 0.91
C LEU A 438 -6.29 6.74 1.40
N PRO A 439 -7.60 6.70 1.04
CA PRO A 439 -8.57 7.64 1.59
C PRO A 439 -8.74 7.52 3.12
N PHE A 440 -8.53 6.34 3.70
CA PHE A 440 -8.57 6.15 5.16
C PHE A 440 -7.32 6.71 5.83
N VAL A 441 -6.16 6.56 5.19
CA VAL A 441 -4.89 7.15 5.64
C VAL A 441 -5.01 8.67 5.69
N THR A 442 -5.42 9.30 4.59
CA THR A 442 -5.51 10.76 4.51
C THR A 442 -6.56 11.33 5.46
N ARG A 443 -7.73 10.68 5.58
CA ARG A 443 -8.74 11.05 6.59
C ARG A 443 -8.20 10.97 8.01
N SER A 444 -7.42 9.94 8.33
CA SER A 444 -6.83 9.77 9.66
C SER A 444 -5.78 10.84 9.94
N VAL A 445 -4.96 11.22 8.95
CA VAL A 445 -4.04 12.35 9.07
C VAL A 445 -4.81 13.66 9.30
N ARG A 446 -5.87 13.92 8.53
CA ARG A 446 -6.72 15.11 8.71
C ARG A 446 -7.41 15.14 10.07
N ALA A 447 -7.82 13.99 10.61
CA ALA A 447 -8.36 13.90 11.96
C ALA A 447 -7.32 14.23 13.05
N ILE A 448 -6.03 13.98 12.78
CA ILE A 448 -4.94 14.24 13.74
C ILE A 448 -4.45 15.70 13.64
N TYR A 449 -4.26 16.22 12.42
CA TYR A 449 -3.55 17.48 12.18
C TYR A 449 -4.42 18.59 11.56
N GLY A 450 -5.72 18.35 11.36
CA GLY A 450 -6.65 19.31 10.77
C GLY A 450 -6.17 19.84 9.41
N ASP A 451 -6.19 21.16 9.26
CA ASP A 451 -5.84 21.87 8.03
C ASP A 451 -4.34 22.14 7.88
N LYS A 452 -3.48 21.55 8.73
CA LYS A 452 -2.03 21.64 8.56
C LYS A 452 -1.64 21.26 7.13
N PRO A 453 -0.77 22.01 6.44
CA PRO A 453 -0.32 21.61 5.12
C PRO A 453 0.27 20.20 5.16
N TYR A 454 -0.21 19.36 4.25
CA TYR A 454 0.00 17.92 4.31
C TYR A 454 0.68 17.45 3.04
N ARG A 455 1.82 16.76 3.19
CA ARG A 455 2.58 16.18 2.09
C ARG A 455 2.63 14.66 2.23
N ILE A 456 2.70 13.97 1.10
CA ILE A 456 2.93 12.52 1.06
C ILE A 456 4.13 12.22 0.19
N GLY A 457 5.04 11.41 0.73
CA GLY A 457 6.08 10.73 -0.02
C GLY A 457 7.50 10.99 0.49
N PRO A 458 8.48 10.27 -0.09
CA PRO A 458 8.36 9.44 -1.30
C PRO A 458 7.54 8.14 -1.10
N SER A 459 6.50 7.94 -1.91
CA SER A 459 5.64 6.74 -1.89
C SER A 459 5.82 5.94 -3.17
N THR A 460 6.89 5.15 -3.23
CA THR A 460 7.28 4.33 -4.39
C THR A 460 6.88 2.86 -4.22
N ILE A 461 6.73 2.11 -5.32
CA ILE A 461 6.48 0.65 -5.24
C ILE A 461 7.67 -0.06 -4.59
N PRO A 462 8.92 0.06 -5.09
CA PRO A 462 10.06 -0.53 -4.40
C PRO A 462 10.32 0.21 -3.08
N MET A 463 10.76 -0.52 -2.07
CA MET A 463 10.95 -0.05 -0.71
C MET A 463 12.31 0.64 -0.54
N ARG A 464 12.31 1.92 -0.16
CA ARG A 464 13.55 2.71 0.06
C ARG A 464 14.29 2.30 1.33
N GLN A 465 13.54 2.02 2.39
CA GLN A 465 14.05 1.60 3.69
C GLN A 465 13.05 0.66 4.32
N ASN A 466 13.52 -0.25 5.18
CA ASN A 466 12.66 -1.18 5.91
C ASN A 466 12.57 -0.76 7.39
N PRO A 467 11.43 -0.22 7.86
CA PRO A 467 11.22 0.08 9.28
C PRO A 467 11.04 -1.17 10.16
N TYR A 468 10.83 -2.34 9.57
CA TYR A 468 10.44 -3.57 10.26
C TYR A 468 11.57 -4.61 10.32
N GLY A 469 12.70 -4.32 9.70
CA GLY A 469 13.84 -5.22 9.61
C GLY A 469 15.15 -4.46 9.42
N SER A 470 16.26 -5.19 9.50
CA SER A 470 17.60 -4.60 9.44
C SER A 470 17.99 -4.07 8.05
N ARG A 471 17.30 -4.51 6.99
CA ARG A 471 17.55 -4.14 5.60
C ARG A 471 16.31 -4.33 4.73
N THR A 472 16.33 -3.73 3.55
CA THR A 472 15.45 -4.11 2.44
C THR A 472 15.92 -5.41 1.79
N MET A 473 15.03 -6.09 1.09
CA MET A 473 15.35 -7.32 0.35
C MET A 473 15.95 -7.01 -1.02
N ASP A 474 17.01 -7.71 -1.39
CA ASP A 474 17.55 -7.65 -2.75
C ASP A 474 16.65 -8.45 -3.70
N ASN A 475 16.49 -7.92 -4.91
CA ASN A 475 15.64 -8.54 -5.93
C ASN A 475 16.29 -8.50 -7.33
N PRO A 476 17.45 -9.15 -7.52
CA PRO A 476 18.16 -9.15 -8.81
C PRO A 476 17.38 -9.91 -9.90
N SER A 477 16.47 -10.81 -9.53
CA SER A 477 15.66 -11.58 -10.48
C SER A 477 14.39 -10.87 -10.96
N GLY A 478 14.05 -9.70 -10.41
CA GLY A 478 12.82 -8.99 -10.77
C GLY A 478 11.56 -9.78 -10.41
N SER A 479 11.56 -10.40 -9.23
CA SER A 479 10.42 -11.13 -8.64
C SER A 479 9.48 -10.19 -7.88
N ARG A 480 8.32 -10.70 -7.44
CA ARG A 480 7.37 -9.98 -6.59
C ARG A 480 7.67 -10.29 -5.12
N ILE A 481 8.57 -9.53 -4.52
CA ILE A 481 9.09 -9.81 -3.17
C ILE A 481 8.69 -8.67 -2.23
N PRO A 482 8.04 -8.95 -1.09
CA PRO A 482 7.78 -7.94 -0.07
C PRO A 482 9.06 -7.28 0.44
N MET A 483 8.99 -5.99 0.78
CA MET A 483 10.10 -5.21 1.32
C MET A 483 11.34 -5.11 0.42
N ALA A 484 11.20 -5.36 -0.90
CA ALA A 484 12.30 -5.33 -1.83
C ALA A 484 12.70 -3.92 -2.26
N ASN A 485 14.01 -3.67 -2.40
CA ASN A 485 14.57 -2.39 -2.89
C ASN A 485 14.42 -2.19 -4.40
N ARG A 486 14.00 -3.23 -5.13
CA ARG A 486 13.70 -3.22 -6.57
C ARG A 486 12.41 -3.97 -6.80
N ASP A 487 11.52 -3.42 -7.63
CA ASP A 487 10.28 -4.07 -8.03
C ASP A 487 10.13 -4.02 -9.55
N PRO A 488 9.84 -5.16 -10.21
CA PRO A 488 9.75 -5.21 -11.67
C PRO A 488 8.67 -4.28 -12.22
N ARG A 489 7.55 -4.11 -11.50
CA ARG A 489 6.39 -3.34 -11.96
C ARG A 489 6.70 -1.88 -12.18
N HIS A 490 7.77 -1.38 -11.58
CA HIS A 490 8.27 -0.04 -11.83
C HIS A 490 8.63 0.19 -13.32
N ASN A 491 8.92 -0.87 -14.08
CA ASN A 491 9.26 -0.84 -15.51
C ASN A 491 8.06 -1.10 -16.44
N GLY A 492 6.85 -1.35 -15.90
CA GLY A 492 5.66 -1.67 -16.69
C GLY A 492 4.52 -0.68 -16.50
N ARG A 493 3.45 -0.86 -17.27
CA ARG A 493 2.21 -0.08 -17.19
C ARG A 493 1.51 -0.19 -15.84
N PHE A 494 1.81 -1.22 -15.05
CA PHE A 494 1.38 -1.32 -13.66
C PHE A 494 1.76 -0.07 -12.86
N ALA A 495 2.99 0.42 -12.97
CA ALA A 495 3.41 1.63 -12.25
C ALA A 495 2.65 2.88 -12.71
N GLU A 496 2.32 3.01 -14.00
CA GLU A 496 1.47 4.11 -14.50
C GLU A 496 0.07 4.06 -13.88
N ALA A 497 -0.59 2.91 -13.97
CA ALA A 497 -1.94 2.72 -13.43
C ALA A 497 -1.96 2.91 -11.90
N PHE A 498 -0.95 2.39 -11.20
CA PHE A 498 -0.81 2.56 -9.76
C PHE A 498 -0.59 4.01 -9.37
N ALA A 499 0.29 4.76 -10.04
CA ALA A 499 0.58 6.15 -9.70
C ALA A 499 -0.62 7.09 -9.98
N PHE A 500 -1.34 6.90 -11.09
CA PHE A 500 -2.59 7.63 -11.30
C PHE A 500 -3.66 7.22 -10.30
N GLY A 501 -3.81 5.93 -10.02
CA GLY A 501 -4.74 5.43 -9.00
C GLY A 501 -4.44 6.02 -7.62
N TYR A 502 -3.15 6.13 -7.26
CA TYR A 502 -2.69 6.76 -6.03
C TYR A 502 -3.12 8.22 -5.99
N ALA A 503 -2.78 9.00 -7.03
CA ALA A 503 -3.14 10.41 -7.14
C ALA A 503 -4.65 10.61 -6.97
N ILE A 504 -5.49 9.85 -7.69
CA ILE A 504 -6.96 9.89 -7.60
C ILE A 504 -7.44 9.65 -6.17
N ARG A 505 -6.88 8.65 -5.49
CA ARG A 505 -7.34 8.23 -4.15
C ARG A 505 -6.96 9.21 -3.04
N VAL A 506 -6.06 10.16 -3.30
CA VAL A 506 -5.65 11.18 -2.33
C VAL A 506 -6.09 12.60 -2.70
N LEU A 507 -6.83 12.80 -3.80
CA LEU A 507 -7.27 14.14 -4.24
C LEU A 507 -8.08 14.89 -3.16
N ASP A 508 -8.97 14.17 -2.47
CA ASP A 508 -9.84 14.73 -1.42
C ASP A 508 -9.07 15.10 -0.14
N ALA A 509 -7.77 14.79 -0.06
CA ALA A 509 -6.94 15.10 1.09
C ALA A 509 -6.39 16.52 1.08
N ASP A 510 -6.56 17.28 -0.01
CA ASP A 510 -5.97 18.61 -0.22
C ASP A 510 -4.46 18.63 0.08
N LEU A 511 -3.72 17.72 -0.58
CA LEU A 511 -2.28 17.62 -0.38
C LEU A 511 -1.58 18.88 -0.91
N GLU A 512 -0.59 19.36 -0.17
CA GLU A 512 0.32 20.38 -0.67
C GLU A 512 1.26 19.79 -1.73
N CYS A 513 1.76 18.57 -1.50
CA CYS A 513 2.70 17.90 -2.40
C CYS A 513 2.58 16.36 -2.34
N LEU A 514 2.69 15.72 -3.49
CA LEU A 514 2.71 14.27 -3.66
C LEU A 514 3.98 13.82 -4.41
N THR A 515 4.81 12.98 -3.78
CA THR A 515 6.05 12.44 -4.36
C THR A 515 5.92 10.93 -4.58
N LEU A 516 5.87 10.48 -5.85
CA LEU A 516 5.62 9.07 -6.23
C LEU A 516 6.81 8.37 -6.89
N SER A 517 7.92 9.07 -7.13
CA SER A 517 9.11 8.49 -7.76
C SER A 517 10.38 9.26 -7.40
N ALA A 518 11.52 8.61 -7.60
CA ALA A 518 12.79 9.31 -7.79
C ALA A 518 12.92 9.80 -9.24
N LEU A 519 13.98 10.54 -9.57
CA LEU A 519 14.31 10.80 -10.97
C LEU A 519 15.06 9.62 -11.62
N THR A 520 16.12 9.13 -10.97
CA THR A 520 16.99 8.05 -11.45
C THR A 520 17.04 6.90 -10.45
N GLY A 521 17.70 5.81 -10.83
CA GLY A 521 17.93 4.65 -9.98
C GLY A 521 16.71 3.73 -9.85
N PRO A 522 16.71 2.83 -8.85
CA PRO A 522 15.69 1.77 -8.69
C PRO A 522 14.26 2.26 -8.51
N PHE A 523 14.09 3.48 -7.99
CA PHE A 523 12.79 4.13 -7.73
C PHE A 523 12.45 5.20 -8.78
N GLY A 524 13.28 5.33 -9.81
CA GLY A 524 13.32 6.48 -10.69
C GLY A 524 12.37 6.42 -11.90
N LEU A 525 12.34 7.50 -12.65
CA LEU A 525 11.71 7.55 -13.97
C LEU A 525 12.68 7.13 -15.08
N ILE A 526 13.98 7.14 -14.78
CA ILE A 526 15.06 6.76 -15.68
C ILE A 526 15.78 5.54 -15.09
N ALA A 527 15.96 4.52 -15.92
CA ALA A 527 16.57 3.28 -15.49
C ALA A 527 18.08 3.41 -15.23
N GLY A 528 18.51 2.86 -14.10
CA GLY A 528 19.91 2.71 -13.75
C GLY A 528 20.56 1.50 -14.43
N PRO A 529 21.82 1.19 -14.08
CA PRO A 529 22.49 -0.02 -14.56
C PRO A 529 21.87 -1.29 -13.95
N ALA A 530 21.94 -2.40 -14.69
CA ALA A 530 21.45 -3.71 -14.28
C ALA A 530 19.96 -3.72 -13.89
N GLU A 531 19.14 -3.09 -14.74
CA GLU A 531 17.69 -3.03 -14.61
C GLU A 531 17.00 -3.62 -15.87
N PRO A 532 15.71 -4.00 -15.78
CA PRO A 532 15.00 -4.57 -16.93
C PRO A 532 14.84 -3.60 -18.11
N THR A 533 14.75 -2.29 -17.82
CA THR A 533 14.79 -1.23 -18.83
C THR A 533 16.26 -0.85 -19.09
N GLU A 534 16.63 -0.58 -20.34
CA GLU A 534 18.00 -0.20 -20.69
C GLU A 534 18.48 1.03 -19.91
N GLN A 535 19.77 1.08 -19.56
CA GLN A 535 20.34 2.18 -18.78
C GLN A 535 20.11 3.53 -19.49
N GLY A 536 19.58 4.52 -18.76
CA GLY A 536 19.19 5.81 -19.33
C GLY A 536 17.84 5.81 -20.04
N GLY A 537 17.23 4.64 -20.24
CA GLY A 537 15.89 4.47 -20.78
C GLY A 537 14.82 5.03 -19.84
N ARG A 538 13.76 5.61 -20.43
CA ARG A 538 12.61 6.12 -19.69
C ARG A 538 11.67 4.97 -19.35
N ARG A 539 11.29 4.85 -18.08
CA ARG A 539 10.26 3.90 -17.64
C ARG A 539 8.87 4.43 -17.96
N SER A 540 7.90 3.52 -18.08
CA SER A 540 6.47 3.83 -18.27
C SER A 540 5.96 4.94 -17.33
N LEU A 541 6.32 4.87 -16.04
CA LEU A 541 5.93 5.86 -15.02
C LEU A 541 6.29 7.32 -15.39
N PHE A 542 7.30 7.55 -16.24
CA PHE A 542 7.70 8.87 -16.74
C PHE A 542 6.51 9.69 -17.27
N ASN A 543 5.67 9.08 -18.11
CA ASN A 543 4.55 9.80 -18.73
C ASN A 543 3.49 10.21 -17.70
N THR A 544 3.28 9.37 -16.68
CA THR A 544 2.35 9.66 -15.59
C THR A 544 2.85 10.83 -14.76
N MET A 545 4.12 10.81 -14.35
CA MET A 545 4.70 11.91 -13.56
C MET A 545 4.71 13.23 -14.32
N ARG A 546 5.05 13.21 -15.62
CA ARG A 546 4.95 14.40 -16.49
C ARG A 546 3.53 14.93 -16.59
N THR A 547 2.54 14.03 -16.75
CA THR A 547 1.13 14.41 -16.86
C THR A 547 0.62 15.00 -15.56
N LEU A 548 0.88 14.37 -14.42
CA LEU A 548 0.48 14.89 -13.10
C LEU A 548 1.16 16.24 -12.83
N SER A 549 2.45 16.39 -13.15
CA SER A 549 3.18 17.66 -12.96
C SER A 549 2.60 18.80 -13.81
N ALA A 550 2.07 18.48 -15.00
CA ALA A 550 1.39 19.45 -15.86
C ALA A 550 -0.01 19.82 -15.37
N LEU A 551 -0.62 19.00 -14.50
CA LEU A 551 -1.93 19.25 -13.91
C LEU A 551 -1.86 20.02 -12.60
N THR A 552 -0.69 20.25 -12.02
CA THR A 552 -0.53 20.99 -10.77
C THR A 552 -1.26 22.34 -10.79
N GLY A 553 -2.04 22.62 -9.75
CA GLY A 553 -2.84 23.84 -9.64
C GLY A 553 -4.11 23.85 -10.50
N ALA A 554 -4.34 22.86 -11.36
CA ALA A 554 -5.62 22.70 -12.05
C ALA A 554 -6.72 22.33 -11.04
N SER A 555 -7.95 22.72 -11.33
CA SER A 555 -9.10 22.23 -10.56
C SER A 555 -9.40 20.78 -10.92
N TRP A 556 -9.74 19.96 -9.94
CA TRP A 556 -10.25 18.61 -10.15
C TRP A 556 -11.72 18.50 -9.71
N GLN A 557 -12.43 17.58 -10.35
CA GLN A 557 -13.78 17.15 -9.97
C GLN A 557 -13.83 15.62 -9.91
N GLU A 558 -14.54 15.12 -8.92
CA GLU A 558 -14.78 13.71 -8.72
C GLU A 558 -15.49 13.08 -9.92
N CYS A 559 -15.08 11.85 -10.26
CA CYS A 559 -15.79 11.01 -11.21
C CYS A 559 -15.88 9.60 -10.62
N VAL A 560 -17.07 9.26 -10.12
CA VAL A 560 -17.37 8.03 -9.41
C VAL A 560 -17.50 6.88 -10.40
N SER A 561 -16.84 5.77 -10.09
CA SER A 561 -16.93 4.52 -10.83
C SER A 561 -17.91 3.58 -10.13
N SER A 562 -18.76 2.89 -10.90
CA SER A 562 -19.60 1.82 -10.38
C SER A 562 -18.80 0.58 -9.93
N SER A 563 -17.50 0.52 -10.25
CA SER A 563 -16.58 -0.54 -9.82
C SER A 563 -15.19 0.04 -9.50
N PRO A 564 -15.04 0.76 -8.37
CA PRO A 564 -13.84 1.53 -8.04
C PRO A 564 -12.61 0.66 -7.70
N SER A 565 -12.78 -0.65 -7.54
CA SER A 565 -11.69 -1.63 -7.43
C SER A 565 -11.14 -2.06 -8.81
N GLU A 566 -11.85 -1.74 -9.90
CA GLU A 566 -11.46 -2.10 -11.27
C GLU A 566 -11.08 -0.90 -12.12
N VAL A 567 -11.83 0.21 -12.00
CA VAL A 567 -11.61 1.44 -12.77
C VAL A 567 -11.74 2.63 -11.85
N LEU A 568 -10.77 3.55 -11.94
CA LEU A 568 -10.80 4.85 -11.29
C LEU A 568 -10.84 5.98 -12.31
N SER A 569 -11.39 7.12 -11.91
CA SER A 569 -11.46 8.29 -12.77
C SER A 569 -11.50 9.60 -11.98
N PHE A 570 -11.12 10.67 -12.66
CA PHE A 570 -11.34 12.05 -12.19
C PHE A 570 -11.35 12.99 -13.40
N VAL A 571 -11.96 14.17 -13.22
CA VAL A 571 -11.89 15.24 -14.20
C VAL A 571 -10.87 16.26 -13.73
N ALA A 572 -9.97 16.70 -14.60
CA ALA A 572 -9.13 17.87 -14.37
C ALA A 572 -9.46 18.97 -15.37
N ARG A 573 -9.42 20.22 -14.90
CA ARG A 573 -9.79 21.39 -15.68
C ARG A 573 -8.75 22.49 -15.49
N ASP A 574 -8.12 22.84 -16.60
CA ASP A 574 -7.10 23.89 -16.70
C ASP A 574 -7.45 24.88 -17.82
N THR A 575 -6.51 25.74 -18.19
CA THR A 575 -6.68 26.74 -19.26
C THR A 575 -6.93 26.13 -20.65
N THR A 576 -6.59 24.86 -20.86
CA THR A 576 -6.80 24.13 -22.12
C THR A 576 -8.17 23.47 -22.20
N GLY A 577 -8.84 23.26 -21.05
CA GLY A 577 -10.20 22.73 -20.95
C GLY A 577 -10.32 21.60 -19.93
N ALA A 578 -11.50 20.97 -19.92
CA ALA A 578 -11.79 19.82 -19.05
C ALA A 578 -11.42 18.50 -19.73
N ARG A 579 -10.76 17.62 -18.98
CA ARG A 579 -10.34 16.29 -19.43
C ARG A 579 -10.71 15.26 -18.37
N LEU A 580 -11.39 14.19 -18.79
CA LEU A 580 -11.66 13.01 -17.98
C LEU A 580 -10.49 12.04 -18.10
N TYR A 581 -9.88 11.71 -16.97
CA TYR A 581 -8.85 10.69 -16.86
C TYR A 581 -9.51 9.41 -16.36
N VAL A 582 -9.31 8.30 -17.07
CA VAL A 582 -9.86 6.98 -16.73
C VAL A 582 -8.72 5.96 -16.65
N VAL A 583 -8.65 5.21 -15.56
CA VAL A 583 -7.56 4.28 -15.24
C VAL A 583 -8.13 2.89 -15.02
N ASN A 584 -7.70 1.92 -15.81
CA ASN A 584 -7.98 0.51 -15.57
C ASN A 584 -6.95 -0.02 -14.57
N LEU A 585 -7.40 -0.51 -13.42
CA LEU A 585 -6.55 -1.06 -12.37
C LEU A 585 -6.33 -2.58 -12.53
N THR A 586 -6.90 -3.18 -13.57
CA THR A 586 -6.93 -4.64 -13.72
C THR A 586 -6.08 -5.13 -14.89
N SER A 587 -5.71 -6.41 -14.82
CA SER A 587 -5.03 -7.13 -15.90
C SER A 587 -5.95 -7.52 -17.07
N LYS A 588 -7.24 -7.17 -16.98
CA LYS A 588 -8.26 -7.48 -17.99
C LYS A 588 -8.69 -6.22 -18.70
N GLU A 589 -9.13 -6.36 -19.93
CA GLU A 589 -9.80 -5.28 -20.64
C GLU A 589 -11.12 -4.93 -19.95
N ARG A 590 -11.44 -3.64 -19.86
CA ARG A 590 -12.65 -3.14 -19.21
C ARG A 590 -13.46 -2.28 -20.15
N LYS A 591 -14.75 -2.58 -20.22
CA LYS A 591 -15.74 -1.78 -20.94
C LYS A 591 -16.26 -0.72 -19.99
N VAL A 592 -16.16 0.56 -20.37
CA VAL A 592 -16.47 1.71 -19.52
C VAL A 592 -17.47 2.62 -20.23
N ASP A 593 -18.61 2.88 -19.59
CA ASP A 593 -19.61 3.85 -20.04
C ASP A 593 -19.31 5.19 -19.37
N CYS A 594 -18.93 6.19 -20.18
CA CYS A 594 -18.65 7.56 -19.72
C CYS A 594 -19.65 8.57 -20.29
N SER A 595 -20.79 8.12 -20.81
CA SER A 595 -21.81 8.98 -21.43
C SER A 595 -22.32 10.07 -20.48
N ALA A 596 -22.47 9.75 -19.19
CA ALA A 596 -22.89 10.69 -18.14
C ALA A 596 -21.86 11.81 -17.86
N CYS A 597 -20.61 11.67 -18.32
CA CYS A 597 -19.57 12.69 -18.15
C CYS A 597 -19.51 13.72 -19.30
N GLY A 598 -20.24 13.50 -20.40
CA GLY A 598 -20.25 14.39 -21.58
C GLY A 598 -18.93 14.47 -22.38
N PRO A 599 -18.29 13.33 -22.77
CA PRO A 599 -17.08 13.36 -23.59
C PRO A 599 -17.35 13.89 -25.01
N THR A 600 -16.34 14.51 -25.62
CA THR A 600 -16.40 15.03 -27.00
C THR A 600 -15.90 14.03 -28.04
N GLY A 601 -16.41 14.08 -29.26
CA GLY A 601 -15.89 13.29 -30.39
C GLY A 601 -16.53 11.90 -30.54
N LYS A 602 -15.79 10.94 -31.14
CA LYS A 602 -16.30 9.57 -31.41
C LYS A 602 -16.67 8.78 -30.14
N ASP A 603 -16.14 9.19 -29.00
CA ASP A 603 -16.36 8.56 -27.70
C ASP A 603 -17.61 9.11 -26.98
N SER A 604 -18.37 10.03 -27.62
CA SER A 604 -19.60 10.63 -27.08
C SER A 604 -20.83 9.70 -27.06
N SER A 605 -20.77 8.54 -27.73
CA SER A 605 -21.95 7.70 -27.97
C SER A 605 -21.71 6.19 -27.81
N GLY A 606 -20.58 5.78 -27.22
CA GLY A 606 -20.24 4.37 -27.07
C GLY A 606 -19.36 4.08 -25.86
N ASP A 607 -19.32 2.80 -25.48
CA ASP A 607 -18.49 2.33 -24.39
C ASP A 607 -16.99 2.41 -24.77
N LEU A 608 -16.19 3.02 -23.90
CA LEU A 608 -14.73 3.02 -23.98
C LEU A 608 -14.22 1.63 -23.64
N LEU A 609 -13.44 1.03 -24.54
CA LEU A 609 -12.74 -0.23 -24.27
C LEU A 609 -11.32 0.07 -23.79
N LEU A 610 -11.10 -0.12 -22.49
CA LEU A 610 -9.86 0.24 -21.81
C LEU A 610 -8.97 -1.00 -21.65
N ALA A 611 -7.83 -1.01 -22.33
CA ALA A 611 -6.86 -2.11 -22.26
C ALA A 611 -6.36 -2.37 -20.82
N PRO A 612 -5.84 -3.58 -20.51
CA PRO A 612 -5.27 -3.88 -19.20
C PRO A 612 -4.29 -2.81 -18.72
N LEU A 613 -4.43 -2.33 -17.48
CA LEU A 613 -3.56 -1.31 -16.88
C LEU A 613 -3.41 -0.03 -17.73
N ALA A 614 -4.42 0.33 -18.52
CA ALA A 614 -4.39 1.53 -19.36
C ALA A 614 -4.90 2.77 -18.63
N VAL A 615 -4.33 3.92 -19.04
CA VAL A 615 -4.86 5.24 -18.73
C VAL A 615 -5.39 5.83 -20.04
N ALA A 616 -6.63 6.27 -20.05
CA ALA A 616 -7.24 7.03 -21.14
C ALA A 616 -7.52 8.46 -20.67
N VAL A 617 -7.44 9.40 -21.62
CA VAL A 617 -7.73 10.81 -21.39
C VAL A 617 -8.73 11.27 -22.45
N LEU A 618 -9.90 11.71 -22.01
CA LEU A 618 -11.01 12.10 -22.88
C LEU A 618 -11.32 13.60 -22.70
N PRO A 619 -11.31 14.41 -23.76
CA PRO A 619 -11.75 15.80 -23.69
C PRO A 619 -13.26 15.90 -23.44
N LEU A 620 -13.68 16.74 -22.50
CA LEU A 620 -15.10 16.96 -22.18
C LEU A 620 -15.66 18.23 -22.84
N GLN A 621 -16.98 18.27 -23.07
CA GLN A 621 -17.66 19.47 -23.59
C GLN A 621 -17.55 20.63 -22.57
N ARG A 622 -17.36 21.86 -23.08
CA ARG A 622 -17.20 23.06 -22.24
C ARG A 622 -18.40 23.36 -21.35
N ASP A 623 -19.61 22.94 -21.73
CA ASP A 623 -20.88 23.43 -21.16
C ASP A 623 -21.65 22.41 -20.31
N VAL A 624 -21.12 21.21 -20.04
CA VAL A 624 -21.88 20.18 -19.29
C VAL A 624 -21.89 20.41 -17.77
N LEU A 625 -21.12 21.38 -17.24
CA LEU A 625 -20.82 21.44 -15.79
C LEU A 625 -20.77 22.86 -15.20
N ALA A 626 -21.53 23.79 -15.76
CA ALA A 626 -21.81 25.07 -15.11
C ALA A 626 -23.24 25.04 -14.56
N ASP A 627 -23.40 24.47 -13.37
CA ASP A 627 -24.42 24.85 -12.37
C ASP A 627 -23.94 24.41 -10.98
#